data_AF-A0A9D1EFM0-F1
#
_entry.id   AF-A0A9D1EFM0-F1
#
_cell.length_a   1.000
_cell.length_b   1.000
_cell.length_c   1.000
_cell.angle_alpha   90.00
_cell.angle_beta   90.00
_cell.angle_gamma   90.00
#
_symmetry.space_group_name_H-M   'P 1'
#
loop_
_entity.id
_entity.type
_entity.pdbx_description
1 polymer ?
#
loop_
_entity_poly.entity_id
_entity_poly.type
_entity_poly.pdbx_seq_one_letter_code
_entity_poly.pdbx_strand_id
1 'polypeptide(L)'
;MKKKISVRLYRMHDLDLIALFFTINFPFRKVMITSLKEFLKGNVKQIEIPSGVKLNVEKVKYCVLFQLTLDEVRDQDVLNLLSQIPKGMRNSFLKNCMRQQIKGLEMLQIYRTIENSNQETAAKAKSLKSISKTPSKELKPEREVKRKQKQSQKRKTESIFEDELKSPENLESSSNEFFSQFVSLIR
;
A
#
# COMPACT_ATOMS: atom_id res chain seq x y z
N MET A 1 -14.64 -27.28 0.15
CA MET A 1 -14.60 -26.53 1.42
C MET A 1 -14.14 -25.10 1.10
N LYS A 2 -13.70 -24.25 2.05
CA LYS A 2 -13.24 -22.87 1.76
C LYS A 2 -11.78 -22.67 2.16
N LYS A 3 -10.96 -22.19 1.23
CA LYS A 3 -9.52 -21.95 1.41
C LYS A 3 -9.24 -20.46 1.54
N LYS A 4 -8.43 -20.09 2.54
CA LYS A 4 -8.09 -18.68 2.83
C LYS A 4 -6.68 -18.37 2.37
N ILE A 5 -6.51 -17.27 1.63
CA ILE A 5 -5.21 -16.78 1.17
C ILE A 5 -5.01 -15.36 1.72
N SER A 6 -3.90 -15.14 2.42
CA SER A 6 -3.57 -13.84 3.01
C SER A 6 -2.86 -12.95 2.00
N VAL A 7 -3.23 -11.68 1.94
CA VAL A 7 -2.71 -10.66 1.01
C VAL A 7 -2.33 -9.41 1.80
N ARG A 8 -1.19 -8.81 1.44
CA ARG A 8 -0.60 -7.63 2.07
C ARG A 8 -0.43 -6.51 1.06
N LEU A 9 -1.03 -5.35 1.34
CA LEU A 9 -0.77 -4.10 0.62
C LEU A 9 0.13 -3.23 1.51
N TYR A 10 1.28 -2.82 0.99
CA TYR A 10 2.26 -2.00 1.71
C TYR A 10 2.10 -0.52 1.35
N ARG A 11 2.02 0.36 2.35
CA ARG A 11 1.80 1.80 2.17
C ARG A 11 2.83 2.48 1.24
N MET A 12 4.03 1.93 1.11
CA MET A 12 5.09 2.46 0.26
C MET A 12 4.90 2.22 -1.25
N HIS A 13 4.17 1.17 -1.64
CA HIS A 13 4.14 0.68 -3.03
C HIS A 13 2.74 0.36 -3.55
N ASP A 14 1.75 0.29 -2.66
CA ASP A 14 0.40 -0.18 -2.96
C ASP A 14 -0.68 0.86 -2.61
N LEU A 15 -0.35 2.15 -2.67
CA LEU A 15 -1.30 3.24 -2.37
C LEU A 15 -2.54 3.22 -3.26
N ASP A 16 -2.37 2.87 -4.53
CA ASP A 16 -3.43 2.63 -5.51
C ASP A 16 -4.45 1.57 -5.02
N LEU A 17 -3.94 0.38 -4.67
CA LEU A 17 -4.75 -0.74 -4.21
C LEU A 17 -5.30 -0.48 -2.81
N ILE A 18 -4.58 0.23 -1.95
CA ILE A 18 -5.04 0.64 -0.62
C ILE A 18 -6.19 1.65 -0.75
N ALA A 19 -6.12 2.60 -1.68
CA ALA A 19 -7.20 3.54 -1.93
C ALA A 19 -8.47 2.79 -2.34
N LEU A 20 -8.37 1.92 -3.37
CA LEU A 20 -9.47 1.05 -3.79
C LEU A 20 -9.99 0.13 -2.67
N PHE A 21 -9.12 -0.37 -1.80
CA PHE A 21 -9.51 -1.23 -0.67
C PHE A 21 -10.38 -0.49 0.36
N PHE A 22 -10.15 0.81 0.55
CA PHE A 22 -10.92 1.65 1.46
C PHE A 22 -12.07 2.42 0.77
N THR A 23 -12.18 2.38 -0.55
CA THR A 23 -13.29 3.02 -1.28
C THR A 23 -14.63 2.36 -0.94
N ILE A 24 -15.57 3.18 -0.46
CA ILE A 24 -16.94 2.77 -0.19
C ILE A 24 -17.58 2.23 -1.48
N ASN A 25 -18.36 1.15 -1.36
CA ASN A 25 -19.00 0.44 -2.47
C ASN A 25 -18.06 -0.26 -3.48
N PHE A 26 -16.74 -0.24 -3.29
CA PHE A 26 -15.82 -1.03 -4.12
C PHE A 26 -15.61 -2.44 -3.53
N PRO A 27 -16.05 -3.54 -4.17
CA PRO A 27 -15.98 -4.88 -3.60
C PRO A 27 -14.59 -5.53 -3.80
N PHE A 28 -13.54 -4.86 -3.31
CA PHE A 28 -12.11 -5.13 -3.59
C PHE A 28 -11.74 -6.63 -3.65
N ARG A 29 -12.12 -7.41 -2.64
CA ARG A 29 -11.83 -8.85 -2.56
C ARG A 29 -12.46 -9.65 -3.69
N LYS A 30 -13.70 -9.32 -4.08
CA LYS A 30 -14.42 -9.95 -5.20
C LYS A 30 -13.78 -9.55 -6.53
N VAL A 31 -13.38 -8.28 -6.66
CA VAL A 31 -12.66 -7.78 -7.86
C VAL A 31 -11.35 -8.55 -8.02
N MET A 32 -10.50 -8.62 -7.00
CA MET A 32 -9.22 -9.35 -7.07
C MET A 32 -9.39 -10.85 -7.42
N ILE A 33 -10.43 -11.53 -6.92
CA ILE A 33 -10.74 -12.92 -7.32
C ILE A 33 -11.20 -12.97 -8.79
N THR A 34 -12.03 -12.02 -9.22
CA THR A 34 -12.48 -11.92 -10.62
C THR A 34 -11.30 -11.67 -11.55
N SER A 35 -10.34 -10.83 -11.15
CA SER A 35 -9.13 -10.54 -11.93
C SER A 35 -8.31 -11.80 -12.21
N LEU A 36 -8.15 -12.67 -11.22
CA LEU A 36 -7.44 -13.95 -11.38
C LEU A 36 -8.16 -14.89 -12.36
N LYS A 37 -9.51 -14.92 -12.32
CA LYS A 37 -10.31 -15.73 -13.24
C LYS A 37 -10.28 -15.21 -14.67
N GLU A 38 -10.25 -13.90 -14.87
CA GLU A 38 -10.12 -13.32 -16.21
C GLU A 38 -8.70 -13.48 -16.74
N PHE A 39 -7.67 -13.32 -15.89
CA PHE A 39 -6.28 -13.62 -16.24
C PHE A 39 -6.11 -15.07 -16.73
N LEU A 40 -6.72 -16.06 -16.06
CA LEU A 40 -6.71 -17.46 -16.47
C LEU A 40 -7.37 -17.74 -17.84
N LYS A 41 -8.26 -16.85 -18.30
CA LYS A 41 -8.90 -16.94 -19.63
C LYS A 41 -8.11 -16.21 -20.72
N GLY A 42 -6.99 -15.56 -20.38
CA GLY A 42 -6.30 -14.62 -21.28
C GLY A 42 -7.04 -13.28 -21.43
N ASN A 43 -8.05 -12.99 -20.60
CA ASN A 43 -8.87 -11.78 -20.70
C ASN A 43 -8.33 -10.66 -19.82
N VAL A 44 -8.14 -9.48 -20.41
CA VAL A 44 -7.97 -8.22 -19.65
C VAL A 44 -9.34 -7.54 -19.53
N LYS A 45 -10.24 -8.11 -18.72
CA LYS A 45 -11.50 -7.44 -18.39
C LYS A 45 -11.20 -6.22 -17.53
N GLN A 46 -11.55 -5.04 -18.02
CA GLN A 46 -11.31 -3.80 -17.27
C GLN A 46 -12.13 -3.76 -15.97
N ILE A 47 -11.48 -3.31 -14.90
CA ILE A 47 -12.11 -2.89 -13.65
C ILE A 47 -12.61 -1.46 -13.83
N GLU A 48 -13.87 -1.22 -13.48
CA GLU A 48 -14.43 0.12 -13.36
C GLU A 48 -14.12 0.68 -11.96
N ILE A 49 -13.44 1.83 -11.90
CA ILE A 49 -13.17 2.51 -10.63
C ILE A 49 -14.32 3.48 -10.32
N PRO A 50 -14.96 3.38 -9.14
CA PRO A 50 -16.01 4.31 -8.74
C PRO A 50 -15.43 5.72 -8.54
N SER A 51 -16.21 6.73 -8.92
CA SER A 51 -15.84 8.14 -8.75
C SER A 51 -15.69 8.52 -7.27
N GLY A 52 -14.78 9.45 -6.98
CA GLY A 52 -14.59 9.98 -5.63
C GLY A 52 -13.83 9.07 -4.66
N VAL A 53 -12.90 8.24 -5.15
CA VAL A 53 -11.91 7.53 -4.31
C VAL A 53 -11.22 8.52 -3.36
N LYS A 54 -11.42 8.35 -2.04
CA LYS A 54 -10.81 9.20 -1.00
C LYS A 54 -9.97 8.35 -0.06
N LEU A 55 -8.69 8.68 0.04
CA LEU A 55 -7.76 8.04 0.97
C LEU A 55 -7.00 9.09 1.77
N ASN A 56 -7.10 9.02 3.09
CA ASN A 56 -6.23 9.76 3.99
C ASN A 56 -4.99 8.88 4.29
N VAL A 57 -3.84 9.22 3.71
CA VAL A 57 -2.61 8.40 3.81
C VAL A 57 -2.04 8.36 5.23
N GLU A 58 -2.25 9.41 6.03
CA GLU A 58 -1.80 9.46 7.43
C GLU A 58 -2.54 8.40 8.29
N LYS A 59 -3.78 8.07 7.95
CA LYS A 59 -4.57 7.00 8.60
C LYS A 59 -4.28 5.60 8.07
N VAL A 60 -3.52 5.46 6.99
CA VAL A 60 -3.11 4.16 6.43
C VAL A 60 -1.98 3.57 7.27
N LYS A 61 -2.26 2.42 7.91
CA LYS A 61 -1.22 1.61 8.56
C LYS A 61 -0.14 1.20 7.55
N TYR A 62 1.09 1.01 8.01
CA TYR A 62 2.23 0.59 7.17
C TYR A 62 1.92 -0.57 6.22
N CYS A 63 1.11 -1.53 6.67
CA CYS A 63 0.57 -2.61 5.86
C CYS A 63 -0.94 -2.80 6.12
N VAL A 64 -1.71 -3.02 5.07
CA VAL A 64 -3.09 -3.55 5.12
C VAL A 64 -3.01 -5.05 4.86
N LEU A 65 -3.39 -5.86 5.86
CA LEU A 65 -3.48 -7.32 5.75
C LEU A 65 -4.96 -7.71 5.62
N PHE A 66 -5.29 -8.51 4.61
CA PHE A 66 -6.62 -9.09 4.46
C PHE A 66 -6.56 -10.53 3.93
N GLN A 67 -7.70 -11.21 3.94
CA GLN A 67 -7.84 -12.56 3.39
C GLN A 67 -8.78 -12.55 2.18
N LEU A 68 -8.36 -13.22 1.11
CA LEU A 68 -9.24 -13.76 0.09
C LEU A 68 -9.80 -15.10 0.59
N THR A 69 -11.07 -15.37 0.32
CA THR A 69 -11.71 -16.65 0.62
C THR A 69 -12.15 -17.25 -0.71
N LEU A 70 -11.50 -18.35 -1.07
CA LEU A 70 -11.76 -19.10 -2.30
C LEU A 70 -12.57 -20.36 -1.98
N ASP A 71 -13.49 -20.69 -2.86
CA ASP A 71 -14.27 -21.91 -2.87
C ASP A 71 -13.46 -23.00 -3.59
N GLU A 72 -13.24 -24.14 -2.94
CA GLU A 72 -12.36 -25.16 -3.51
C GLU A 72 -12.91 -25.83 -4.77
N VAL A 73 -14.24 -25.85 -4.97
CA VAL A 73 -14.82 -26.43 -6.18
C VAL A 73 -14.93 -25.37 -7.27
N ARG A 74 -15.39 -24.16 -6.92
CA ARG A 74 -15.68 -23.10 -7.90
C ARG A 74 -14.48 -22.23 -8.28
N ASP A 75 -13.40 -22.27 -7.51
CA ASP A 75 -12.17 -21.51 -7.72
C ASP A 75 -10.92 -22.44 -7.78
N GLN A 76 -11.11 -23.73 -8.14
CA GLN A 76 -10.04 -24.73 -8.21
C GLN A 76 -8.93 -24.34 -9.21
N ASP A 77 -9.31 -23.68 -10.30
CA ASP A 77 -8.43 -23.11 -11.33
C ASP A 77 -7.49 -22.04 -10.74
N VAL A 78 -8.05 -21.09 -9.99
CA VAL A 78 -7.31 -20.06 -9.26
C VAL A 78 -6.41 -20.67 -8.19
N LEU A 79 -6.89 -21.70 -7.49
CA LEU A 79 -6.11 -22.41 -6.48
C LEU A 79 -4.92 -23.18 -7.08
N ASN A 80 -5.09 -23.76 -8.27
CA ASN A 80 -4.03 -24.45 -9.01
C ASN A 80 -2.94 -23.45 -9.46
N LEU A 81 -3.33 -22.35 -10.11
CA LEU A 81 -2.42 -21.25 -10.48
C LEU A 81 -1.62 -20.73 -9.28
N LEU A 82 -2.31 -20.41 -8.18
CA LEU A 82 -1.65 -19.92 -6.96
C LEU A 82 -0.81 -20.99 -6.26
N SER A 83 -0.98 -22.28 -6.57
CA SER A 83 -0.11 -23.35 -6.06
C SER A 83 1.23 -23.39 -6.79
N GLN A 84 1.23 -23.18 -8.11
CA GLN A 84 2.41 -23.18 -8.98
C GLN A 84 3.33 -21.98 -8.71
N ILE A 85 2.77 -20.82 -8.35
CA ILE A 85 3.56 -19.62 -8.04
C ILE A 85 4.34 -19.80 -6.72
N PRO A 86 5.65 -19.49 -6.67
CA PRO A 86 6.45 -19.55 -5.43
C PRO A 86 5.86 -18.70 -4.31
N LYS A 87 5.88 -19.23 -3.06
CA LYS A 87 5.21 -18.60 -1.90
C LYS A 87 5.57 -17.12 -1.70
N GLY A 88 6.84 -16.74 -1.91
CA GLY A 88 7.30 -15.35 -1.80
C GLY A 88 6.74 -14.42 -2.88
N MET A 89 6.46 -14.93 -4.08
CA MET A 89 6.00 -14.13 -5.23
C MET A 89 4.48 -13.95 -5.27
N ARG A 90 3.70 -14.85 -4.64
CA ARG A 90 2.21 -14.82 -4.67
C ARG A 90 1.62 -13.45 -4.33
N ASN A 91 2.16 -12.75 -3.33
CA ASN A 91 1.65 -11.44 -2.96
C ASN A 91 1.91 -10.36 -4.02
N SER A 92 3.02 -10.44 -4.76
CA SER A 92 3.29 -9.54 -5.88
C SER A 92 2.37 -9.87 -7.06
N PHE A 93 2.26 -11.16 -7.40
CA PHE A 93 1.39 -11.65 -8.46
C PHE A 93 -0.07 -11.23 -8.30
N LEU A 94 -0.67 -11.44 -7.12
CA LEU A 94 -2.06 -11.08 -6.82
C LEU A 94 -2.34 -9.59 -7.06
N LYS A 95 -1.39 -8.72 -6.69
CA LYS A 95 -1.49 -7.26 -6.90
C LYS A 95 -1.34 -6.89 -8.37
N ASN A 96 -0.34 -7.45 -9.05
CA ASN A 96 -0.06 -7.14 -10.46
C ASN A 96 -1.13 -7.68 -11.41
N CYS A 97 -1.75 -8.82 -11.09
CA CYS A 97 -2.90 -9.37 -11.80
C CYS A 97 -4.11 -8.41 -11.76
N MET A 98 -4.37 -7.79 -10.60
CA MET A 98 -5.42 -6.79 -10.47
C MET A 98 -5.06 -5.48 -11.19
N ARG A 99 -3.82 -4.98 -11.03
CA ARG A 99 -3.35 -3.73 -11.66
C ARG A 99 -3.44 -3.73 -13.18
N GLN A 100 -3.12 -4.84 -13.84
CA GLN A 100 -3.21 -4.97 -15.30
C GLN A 100 -4.63 -4.73 -15.85
N GLN A 101 -5.66 -4.85 -15.01
CA GLN A 101 -7.05 -4.62 -15.38
C GLN A 101 -7.56 -3.21 -15.01
N ILE A 102 -6.71 -2.35 -14.44
CA ILE A 102 -7.05 -0.97 -14.12
C ILE A 102 -6.53 -0.04 -15.23
N LYS A 103 -7.35 0.88 -15.73
CA LYS A 103 -6.86 1.86 -16.73
C LYS A 103 -5.84 2.81 -16.12
N GLY A 104 -4.78 3.12 -16.88
CA GLY A 104 -3.74 4.07 -16.48
C GLY A 104 -4.28 5.45 -16.10
N LEU A 105 -5.31 5.95 -16.81
CA LEU A 105 -5.96 7.23 -16.47
C LEU A 105 -6.67 7.20 -15.11
N GLU A 106 -7.34 6.09 -14.77
CA GLU A 106 -8.05 5.92 -13.50
C GLU A 106 -7.04 5.75 -12.34
N MET A 107 -5.92 5.06 -12.59
CA MET A 107 -4.78 5.01 -11.65
C MET A 107 -4.21 6.40 -11.36
N LEU A 108 -3.99 7.23 -12.38
CA LEU A 108 -3.52 8.61 -12.21
C LEU A 108 -4.52 9.47 -11.40
N GLN A 109 -5.83 9.25 -11.56
CA GLN A 109 -6.85 9.93 -10.75
C GLN A 109 -6.78 9.54 -9.27
N ILE A 110 -6.51 8.26 -8.95
CA ILE A 110 -6.27 7.81 -7.57
C ILE A 110 -5.07 8.54 -6.97
N TYR A 111 -3.92 8.53 -7.64
CA TYR A 111 -2.71 9.21 -7.15
C TYR A 111 -2.92 10.72 -6.97
N ARG A 112 -3.52 11.41 -7.94
CA ARG A 112 -3.84 12.84 -7.83
C ARG A 112 -4.79 13.14 -6.66
N THR A 113 -5.78 12.29 -6.40
CA THR A 113 -6.74 12.51 -5.32
C THR A 113 -6.10 12.25 -3.94
N ILE A 114 -5.16 11.32 -3.86
CA ILE A 114 -4.29 11.10 -2.69
C ILE A 114 -3.44 12.35 -2.41
N GLU A 115 -2.76 12.88 -3.43
CA GLU A 115 -1.91 14.08 -3.31
C GLU A 115 -2.71 15.30 -2.83
N ASN A 116 -3.84 15.59 -3.47
CA ASN A 116 -4.73 16.68 -3.08
C ASN A 116 -5.23 16.53 -1.64
N SER A 117 -5.61 15.31 -1.24
CA SER A 117 -6.06 15.03 0.14
C SER A 117 -4.96 15.33 1.18
N ASN A 118 -3.70 15.01 0.87
CA ASN A 118 -2.56 15.28 1.75
C ASN A 118 -2.19 16.78 1.78
N GLN A 119 -2.40 17.51 0.68
CA GLN A 119 -2.22 18.97 0.67
C GLN A 119 -3.30 19.67 1.52
N GLU A 120 -4.55 19.20 1.46
CA GLU A 120 -5.62 19.70 2.32
C GLU A 120 -5.39 19.46 3.80
N THR A 121 -4.92 18.26 4.21
CA THR A 121 -4.59 17.99 5.62
C THR A 121 -3.44 18.88 6.09
N ALA A 122 -2.40 19.05 5.29
CA ALA A 122 -1.29 19.94 5.59
C ALA A 122 -1.73 21.42 5.70
N ALA A 123 -2.62 21.90 4.84
CA ALA A 123 -3.17 23.26 4.91
C ALA A 123 -4.01 23.47 6.19
N LYS A 124 -4.91 22.53 6.52
CA LYS A 124 -5.71 22.56 7.75
C LYS A 124 -4.82 22.53 9.00
N ALA A 125 -3.78 21.71 9.02
CA ALA A 125 -2.81 21.63 10.12
C ALA A 125 -1.99 22.94 10.30
N LYS A 126 -1.66 23.64 9.21
CA LYS A 126 -1.03 24.97 9.26
C LYS A 126 -1.99 26.02 9.83
N SER A 127 -3.24 26.05 9.37
CA SER A 127 -4.27 26.99 9.85
C SER A 127 -4.55 26.85 11.35
N LEU A 128 -4.70 25.61 11.85
CA LEU A 128 -4.89 25.34 13.28
C LEU A 128 -3.70 25.84 14.13
N LYS A 129 -2.46 25.70 13.64
CA LYS A 129 -1.26 26.22 14.31
C LYS A 129 -1.13 27.75 14.31
N SER A 130 -1.80 28.46 13.39
CA SER A 130 -1.91 29.93 13.44
C SER A 130 -2.99 30.40 14.42
N ILE A 131 -4.06 29.64 14.60
CA ILE A 131 -5.12 29.98 15.58
C ILE A 131 -4.60 29.84 17.02
N SER A 132 -3.72 28.88 17.29
CA SER A 132 -3.05 28.72 18.60
C SER A 132 -1.90 29.71 18.88
N LYS A 133 -1.78 30.81 18.12
CA LYS A 133 -0.78 31.88 18.33
C LYS A 133 -1.38 33.19 18.88
N THR A 134 -2.58 33.15 19.45
CA THR A 134 -3.04 34.24 20.34
C THR A 134 -2.22 34.23 21.63
N PRO A 135 -1.69 35.38 22.09
CA PRO A 135 -0.81 35.41 23.25
C PRO A 135 -1.59 35.19 24.55
N SER A 136 -1.48 33.99 25.11
CA SER A 136 -1.83 33.75 26.51
C SER A 136 -0.91 34.59 27.39
N LYS A 137 -1.47 35.60 28.07
CA LYS A 137 -0.73 36.47 29.01
C LYS A 137 0.04 35.61 30.01
N GLU A 138 1.34 35.90 30.14
CA GLU A 138 2.22 35.22 31.08
C GLU A 138 1.83 35.53 32.53
N LEU A 139 1.82 34.50 33.37
CA LEU A 139 1.99 34.64 34.82
C LEU A 139 2.97 33.56 35.31
N LYS A 140 4.12 34.03 35.81
CA LYS A 140 5.16 33.36 36.60
C LYS A 140 5.61 34.35 37.69
N PRO A 141 6.34 33.96 38.76
CA PRO A 141 6.98 32.67 39.05
C PRO A 141 6.46 32.09 40.41
N GLU A 142 7.11 31.20 41.19
CA GLU A 142 8.35 30.41 41.13
C GLU A 142 8.25 29.20 42.09
N ARG A 143 9.09 28.15 41.92
CA ARG A 143 10.10 27.72 42.92
C ARG A 143 10.82 26.39 42.61
N GLU A 144 12.15 26.50 42.60
CA GLU A 144 13.23 25.55 42.90
C GLU A 144 13.13 23.99 42.82
N VAL A 145 14.03 23.45 41.98
CA VAL A 145 15.12 22.49 42.29
C VAL A 145 14.84 21.21 43.10
N LYS A 146 14.91 20.06 42.41
CA LYS A 146 15.66 18.78 42.71
C LYS A 146 15.29 17.76 41.61
N ARG A 147 16.13 16.84 41.12
CA ARG A 147 17.54 16.44 41.37
C ARG A 147 18.07 15.73 40.09
N LYS A 148 19.39 15.68 39.87
CA LYS A 148 20.03 14.95 38.75
C LYS A 148 19.97 13.42 38.93
N GLN A 149 20.36 12.69 37.87
CA GLN A 149 20.43 11.20 37.67
C GLN A 149 19.15 10.62 37.03
N LYS A 150 19.18 9.87 35.92
CA LYS A 150 20.23 9.03 35.29
C LYS A 150 20.44 9.35 33.81
N GLN A 151 21.69 9.56 33.39
CA GLN A 151 22.10 9.65 31.99
C GLN A 151 23.17 8.60 31.68
N SER A 152 22.75 7.34 31.58
CA SER A 152 23.66 6.21 31.30
C SER A 152 22.89 4.94 30.90
N GLN A 153 22.40 4.86 29.65
CA GLN A 153 22.16 3.64 28.85
C GLN A 153 21.30 3.94 27.59
N LYS A 154 21.89 4.58 26.57
CA LYS A 154 21.46 4.41 25.16
C LYS A 154 22.53 4.84 24.15
N ARG A 155 23.70 4.21 24.21
CA ARG A 155 24.72 4.23 23.15
C ARG A 155 25.10 2.79 22.81
N LYS A 156 24.32 2.16 21.91
CA LYS A 156 24.62 0.94 21.13
C LYS A 156 23.35 0.51 20.38
N THR A 157 23.07 1.13 19.23
CA THR A 157 22.35 0.60 18.04
C THR A 157 22.15 1.73 17.00
N GLU A 158 23.22 2.41 16.62
CA GLU A 158 23.25 3.43 15.54
C GLU A 158 24.48 3.21 14.65
N SER A 159 24.80 1.94 14.36
CA SER A 159 26.00 1.56 13.60
C SER A 159 25.77 0.35 12.68
N ILE A 160 24.52 0.13 12.25
CA ILE A 160 24.13 -0.90 11.28
C ILE A 160 22.93 -0.37 10.46
N PHE A 161 23.12 0.71 9.69
CA PHE A 161 22.23 1.05 8.55
C PHE A 161 22.83 2.13 7.60
N GLU A 162 24.16 2.20 7.48
CA GLU A 162 24.85 2.95 6.43
C GLU A 162 25.86 2.04 5.73
N ASP A 163 25.35 1.12 4.90
CA ASP A 163 26.10 0.45 3.82
C ASP A 163 25.11 -0.36 2.96
N GLU A 164 24.35 0.33 2.10
CA GLU A 164 23.81 -0.17 0.80
C GLU A 164 22.95 0.91 0.10
N LEU A 165 23.56 2.07 -0.18
CA LEU A 165 23.02 3.06 -1.11
C LEU A 165 23.89 3.08 -2.38
N LYS A 166 23.63 2.15 -3.32
CA LYS A 166 24.21 2.16 -4.66
C LYS A 166 23.13 2.37 -5.73
N SER A 167 23.16 3.60 -6.29
CA SER A 167 22.78 4.04 -7.65
C SER A 167 21.40 3.64 -8.25
N PRO A 168 20.66 4.57 -8.91
CA PRO A 168 19.28 4.32 -9.34
C PRO A 168 19.09 3.53 -10.66
N GLU A 169 20.16 3.19 -11.36
CA GLU A 169 20.11 2.81 -12.80
C GLU A 169 19.59 1.38 -13.08
N ASN A 170 19.31 0.57 -12.05
CA ASN A 170 18.91 -0.85 -12.20
C ASN A 170 17.41 -1.14 -12.02
N LEU A 171 16.54 -0.12 -11.87
CA LEU A 171 15.11 -0.38 -11.67
C LEU A 171 14.36 -0.76 -12.96
N GLU A 172 14.72 -0.18 -14.11
CA GLU A 172 14.02 -0.41 -15.39
C GLU A 172 14.39 -1.75 -16.03
N SER A 173 15.62 -2.23 -15.85
CA SER A 173 16.06 -3.56 -16.32
C SER A 173 15.29 -4.68 -15.62
N SER A 174 15.15 -4.59 -14.30
CA SER A 174 14.43 -5.57 -13.47
C SER A 174 12.97 -5.77 -13.90
N SER A 175 12.24 -4.69 -14.23
CA SER A 175 10.86 -4.80 -14.72
C SER A 175 10.76 -5.48 -16.08
N ASN A 176 11.72 -5.22 -16.98
CA ASN A 176 11.70 -5.76 -18.34
C ASN A 176 12.13 -7.24 -18.37
N GLU A 177 13.11 -7.64 -17.55
CA GLU A 177 13.44 -9.06 -17.35
C GLU A 177 12.27 -9.83 -16.73
N PHE A 178 11.57 -9.26 -15.75
CA PHE A 178 10.40 -9.89 -15.14
C PHE A 178 9.29 -10.20 -16.16
N PHE A 179 8.96 -9.25 -17.04
CA PHE A 179 7.98 -9.50 -18.11
C PHE A 179 8.48 -10.51 -19.14
N SER A 180 9.76 -10.46 -19.53
CA SER A 180 10.34 -11.41 -20.49
C SER A 180 10.34 -12.85 -19.97
N GLN A 181 10.80 -13.07 -18.72
CA GLN A 181 10.74 -14.38 -18.07
C GLN A 181 9.30 -14.87 -17.90
N PHE A 182 8.35 -14.00 -17.56
CA PHE A 182 6.96 -14.38 -17.40
C PHE A 182 6.31 -14.81 -18.72
N VAL A 183 6.58 -14.12 -19.83
CA VAL A 183 6.11 -14.51 -21.17
C VAL A 183 6.74 -15.83 -21.63
N SER A 184 7.99 -16.11 -21.26
CA SER A 184 8.65 -17.38 -21.59
C SER A 184 8.03 -18.60 -20.89
N LEU A 185 7.29 -18.40 -19.80
CA LEU A 185 6.67 -19.47 -18.99
C LEU A 185 5.26 -19.87 -19.47
N ILE A 186 4.73 -19.20 -20.51
CA ILE A 186 3.35 -19.34 -21.01
C ILE A 186 3.36 -19.74 -22.51
N ARG A 187 4.50 -20.27 -22.99
CA ARG A 187 4.66 -20.96 -24.28
C ARG A 187 5.06 -22.42 -24.06
#